data_AF-A0ABD7GQJ8-F1
#
_entry.id   AF-A0ABD7GQJ8-F1
#
_cell.length_a   1.000
_cell.length_b   1.000
_cell.length_c   1.000
_cell.angle_alpha   90.00
_cell.angle_beta   90.00
_cell.angle_gamma   90.00
#
_symmetry.space_group_name_H-M   'P 1'
#
loop_
_entity.id
_entity.type
_entity.pdbx_description
1 polymer ?
#
loop_
_entity_poly.entity_id
_entity_poly.type
_entity_poly.pdbx_seq_one_letter_code
_entity_poly.pdbx_strand_id
1 'polypeptide(L)' 'MADKCKRCTVGMIGTKPILTGDWRAAATDFDKVIDDWNEKTKHFAIPHPGFARKFFYCPLCGSKVED' A
#
# COMPACT_ATOMS: atom_id res chain seq x y z
N MET A 1 -1.71 -18.78 20.79
CA MET A 1 -0.90 -17.56 21.03
C MET A 1 -0.20 -17.26 19.71
N ALA A 2 -0.70 -16.32 18.92
CA ALA A 2 -0.09 -16.01 17.64
C ALA A 2 1.18 -15.19 17.89
N ASP A 3 2.33 -15.73 17.51
CA ASP A 3 3.57 -14.98 17.40
C ASP A 3 3.29 -13.66 16.65
N LYS A 4 3.43 -12.54 17.36
CA LYS A 4 3.17 -11.22 16.79
C LYS A 4 4.16 -11.01 15.65
N CYS A 5 3.65 -10.60 14.48
CA CYS A 5 4.48 -10.27 13.33
C CYS A 5 5.55 -9.22 13.73
N LYS A 6 6.83 -9.45 13.41
CA LYS A 6 7.90 -8.44 13.64
C LYS A 6 7.67 -7.16 12.81
N ARG A 7 7.07 -7.30 11.62
CA ARG A 7 6.57 -6.20 10.79
C ARG A 7 5.21 -6.62 10.25
N CYS A 8 4.17 -5.82 10.50
CA CYS A 8 2.82 -6.12 10.05
C CYS A 8 2.63 -5.67 8.60
N THR A 9 1.79 -6.37 7.84
CA THR A 9 1.32 -5.86 6.55
C THR A 9 0.31 -4.75 6.80
N VAL A 10 0.60 -3.55 6.29
CA VAL A 10 -0.17 -2.34 6.53
C VAL A 10 -1.07 -1.95 5.37
N GLY A 11 -0.85 -2.53 4.21
CA GLY A 11 -1.71 -2.36 3.05
C GLY A 11 -1.20 -3.12 1.85
N MET A 12 -1.88 -2.94 0.73
CA MET A 12 -1.50 -3.49 -0.57
C MET A 12 -1.49 -2.39 -1.61
N ILE A 13 -0.48 -2.40 -2.47
CA ILE A 13 -0.44 -1.61 -3.70
C ILE A 13 -0.37 -2.58 -4.88
N GLY A 14 -1.43 -2.63 -5.69
CA GLY A 14 -1.66 -3.68 -6.67
C GLY A 14 -1.69 -5.05 -6.01
N THR A 15 -0.74 -5.92 -6.38
CA THR A 15 -0.55 -7.25 -5.79
C THR A 15 0.53 -7.29 -4.72
N LYS A 16 1.21 -6.17 -4.44
CA LYS A 16 2.34 -6.12 -3.50
C LYS A 16 1.87 -5.78 -2.08
N PRO A 17 2.14 -6.65 -1.08
CA PRO A 17 1.92 -6.32 0.32
C PRO A 17 2.99 -5.32 0.80
N ILE A 18 2.56 -4.28 1.49
CA ILE A 18 3.43 -3.26 2.07
C ILE A 18 3.49 -3.45 3.57
N LEU A 19 4.69 -3.34 4.15
CA LEU A 19 4.94 -3.57 5.58
C LEU A 19 4.97 -2.26 6.38
N THR A 20 4.91 -2.39 7.71
CA THR A 20 4.95 -1.24 8.64
C THR A 20 6.28 -0.51 8.51
N GLY A 21 6.23 0.81 8.38
CA GLY A 21 7.39 1.67 8.12
C GLY A 21 7.64 1.96 6.63
N ASP A 22 7.18 1.10 5.73
CA ASP A 22 7.42 1.24 4.27
C ASP A 22 6.24 1.90 3.53
N TRP A 23 5.09 2.08 4.19
CA TRP A 23 3.86 2.60 3.56
C TRP A 23 4.06 3.94 2.86
N ARG A 24 4.67 4.91 3.56
CA ARG A 24 4.82 6.28 3.04
C ARG A 24 5.70 6.31 1.78
N ALA A 25 6.80 5.56 1.79
CA ALA A 25 7.69 5.44 0.64
C ALA A 25 6.95 4.76 -0.53
N ALA A 26 6.31 3.61 -0.27
CA ALA A 26 5.62 2.85 -1.30
C ALA A 26 4.45 3.63 -1.94
N ALA A 27 3.70 4.40 -1.15
CA ALA A 27 2.65 5.28 -1.66
C ALA A 27 3.23 6.38 -2.57
N THR A 28 4.32 7.03 -2.12
CA THR A 28 5.00 8.08 -2.89
C THR A 28 5.55 7.56 -4.22
N ASP A 29 6.17 6.38 -4.23
CA ASP A 29 6.65 5.75 -5.47
C ASP A 29 5.49 5.38 -6.40
N PHE A 30 4.36 4.93 -5.84
CA PHE A 30 3.18 4.62 -6.64
C PHE A 30 2.58 5.88 -7.29
N ASP A 31 2.49 6.99 -6.57
CA ASP A 31 2.02 8.27 -7.13
C ASP A 31 2.89 8.72 -8.30
N LYS A 32 4.22 8.55 -8.23
CA LYS A 32 5.13 8.86 -9.35
C LYS A 32 4.87 7.99 -10.59
N VAL A 33 4.54 6.71 -10.41
CA VAL A 33 4.22 5.82 -11.54
C VAL A 33 2.93 6.27 -12.22
N ILE A 34 1.93 6.71 -11.45
CA ILE A 34 0.69 7.26 -12.00
C ILE A 34 0.97 8.56 -12.74
N ASP A 35 1.78 9.46 -12.19
CA ASP A 35 2.16 10.71 -12.83
C ASP A 35 2.89 10.48 -14.17
N ASP A 36 3.91 9.63 -14.18
CA ASP A 36 4.64 9.26 -15.40
C ASP A 36 3.73 8.63 -16.46
N TRP A 37 2.79 7.77 -16.04
CA TRP A 37 1.82 7.19 -16.96
C TRP A 37 0.88 8.25 -17.54
N ASN A 38 0.42 9.19 -16.72
CA ASN A 38 -0.45 10.29 -17.15
C ASN A 38 0.27 11.19 -18.18
N GLU A 39 1.51 11.55 -17.90
CA GLU A 39 2.34 12.38 -18.78
C GLU A 39 2.56 11.71 -20.14
N LYS A 40 2.92 10.42 -20.14
CA LYS A 40 3.24 9.66 -21.36
C LYS A 40 2.03 9.37 -22.22
N THR A 41 0.90 9.00 -21.60
CA THR A 41 -0.29 8.59 -22.34
C THR A 41 -1.23 9.74 -22.66
N LYS A 42 -1.01 10.93 -22.08
CA LYS A 42 -1.93 12.08 -22.13
C LYS A 42 -3.34 11.75 -21.58
N HIS A 43 -3.48 10.65 -20.83
CA HIS A 43 -4.71 10.25 -20.16
C HIS A 43 -4.60 10.50 -18.66
N PHE A 44 -5.74 10.64 -17.98
CA PHE A 44 -5.77 10.78 -16.53
C PHE A 44 -6.19 9.45 -15.90
N ALA A 45 -5.22 8.68 -15.38
CA ALA A 45 -5.49 7.51 -14.57
C ALA A 45 -5.94 7.96 -13.19
N ILE A 46 -7.19 7.65 -12.86
CA ILE A 46 -7.68 7.72 -11.49
C ILE A 46 -7.24 6.43 -10.81
N PRO A 47 -6.39 6.48 -9.76
CA PRO A 47 -6.01 5.27 -9.04
C PRO A 47 -7.28 4.64 -8.46
N HIS A 48 -7.65 3.44 -8.95
CA HIS A 48 -8.83 2.75 -8.47
C HIS A 48 -8.72 2.52 -6.95
N PRO A 49 -9.81 2.63 -6.16
CA PRO A 49 -9.77 2.46 -4.71
C PRO A 49 -9.23 1.10 -4.23
N GLY A 50 -9.24 0.09 -5.11
CA GLY A 50 -8.67 -1.23 -4.84
C GLY A 50 -7.17 -1.35 -5.14
N PHE A 51 -6.57 -0.35 -5.78
CA PHE A 51 -5.18 -0.40 -6.23
C PHE A 51 -4.20 0.00 -5.13
N ALA A 52 -4.55 0.94 -4.26
CA ALA A 52 -3.77 1.26 -3.06
C ALA A 52 -4.71 1.20 -1.85
N ARG A 53 -4.67 0.10 -1.10
CA ARG A 53 -5.56 -0.14 0.04
C ARG A 53 -4.76 -0.29 1.31
N LYS A 54 -4.98 0.63 2.26
CA LYS A 54 -4.45 0.52 3.62
C LYS A 54 -5.37 -0.38 4.47
N PHE A 55 -4.78 -1.19 5.33
CA PHE A 55 -5.49 -2.07 6.25
C PHE A 55 -5.54 -1.49 7.66
N PHE A 56 -6.66 -1.69 8.34
CA PHE A 56 -6.80 -1.36 9.76
C PHE A 56 -6.22 -2.44 10.69
N TYR A 57 -6.16 -3.68 10.21
CA TYR A 57 -5.64 -4.84 10.94
C TYR A 57 -4.71 -5.65 10.04
N CYS A 58 -3.63 -6.16 10.61
CA CYS A 58 -2.71 -7.04 9.92
C CYS A 58 -3.44 -8.34 9.55
N PRO A 59 -3.50 -8.74 8.26
CA PRO A 59 -4.18 -9.96 7.85
C PRO A 59 -3.53 -11.25 8.37
N LEU A 60 -2.28 -11.17 8.86
CA LEU A 60 -1.51 -12.33 9.32
C LEU A 60 -1.62 -12.56 10.84
N CYS A 61 -1.46 -11.52 11.65
CA CYS A 61 -1.47 -11.64 13.12
C CYS A 61 -2.64 -10.92 13.80
N GLY A 62 -3.52 -10.24 13.06
CA GLY A 62 -4.70 -9.56 13.62
C GLY A 62 -4.39 -8.30 14.44
N SER A 63 -3.11 -7.93 14.60
CA SER A 63 -2.70 -6.70 15.26
C SER A 63 -3.27 -5.49 14.55
N LYS A 64 -3.74 -4.49 15.31
CA LYS A 64 -4.10 -3.19 14.75
C LYS A 64 -2.88 -2.58 14.07
N VAL A 65 -3.09 -2.08 12.86
CA VAL A 65 -2.06 -1.36 12.13
C VAL A 65 -2.21 0.12 12.47
N GLU A 66 -1.23 0.67 13.18
CA GLU A 66 -1.16 2.11 13.46
C GLU A 66 -0.31 2.80 12.39
N ASP A 67 -0.59 4.08 12.15
CA ASP A 67 0.15 4.92 11.19
C ASP A 67 1.56 5.23 11.68
#